data_AF-A0A7V6LSY5-F1
#
_entry.id   AF-A0A7V6LSY5-F1
#
_cell.length_a   1.000
_cell.length_b   1.000
_cell.length_c   1.000
_cell.angle_alpha   90.00
_cell.angle_beta   90.00
_cell.angle_gamma   90.00
#
_symmetry.space_group_name_H-M   'P 1'
#
loop_
_entity.id
_entity.type
_entity.pdbx_description
1 polymer ?
#
loop_
_entity_poly.entity_id
_entity_poly.type
_entity_poly.pdbx_seq_one_letter_code
_entity_poly.pdbx_strand_id
1 'polypeptide(L)'
;NSSFETFPSFSPDGSSLYFTSSPAVVMPDSFRMVHYDLLRIGFDPLTGKFGNNVDTIFKSNDTCSVSFPRVSPDGNYLLFTLSDYGNFSIWHNEADLKMIDLRTGELLDTDQWNSEETESYHSWSSNSHWVVFSSRRGSGLYTAPYFGYVDDNGKTYKPFLLPQKNVDYYKWIMKSYNVPEFIIYPSKLDSYKISKVAKSVNAVIVNKFRMVR
;
A
#
# COMPACT_ATOMS: atom_id res chain seq x y z
N ASN A 1 -23.08 -3.85 14.51
CA ASN A 1 -22.51 -4.89 13.63
C ASN A 1 -21.00 -4.84 13.71
N SER A 2 -20.34 -6.00 13.78
CA SER A 2 -18.87 -6.09 13.76
C SER A 2 -18.33 -5.90 12.34
N SER A 3 -17.15 -5.31 12.23
CA SER A 3 -16.40 -5.08 10.98
C SER A 3 -15.05 -5.76 11.04
N PHE A 4 -14.50 -6.10 9.87
CA PHE A 4 -13.08 -6.35 9.70
C PHE A 4 -12.44 -5.06 9.23
N GLU A 5 -11.49 -4.53 10.00
CA GLU A 5 -10.81 -3.27 9.72
C GLU A 5 -9.30 -3.50 9.61
N THR A 6 -8.67 -2.95 8.58
CA THR A 6 -7.25 -3.16 8.31
C THR A 6 -6.64 -2.03 7.47
N PHE A 7 -5.34 -2.16 7.21
CA PHE A 7 -4.50 -1.24 6.44
C PHE A 7 -4.64 0.25 6.83
N PRO A 8 -4.51 0.60 8.11
CA PRO A 8 -4.49 1.99 8.52
C PRO A 8 -3.26 2.72 7.93
N SER A 9 -3.48 3.88 7.31
CA SER A 9 -2.42 4.78 6.84
C SER A 9 -2.81 6.23 7.12
N PHE A 10 -1.96 6.97 7.82
CA PHE A 10 -2.18 8.39 8.04
C PHE A 10 -2.01 9.18 6.74
N SER A 11 -2.73 10.30 6.62
CA SER A 11 -2.43 11.35 5.65
C SER A 11 -1.03 11.93 5.93
N PRO A 12 -0.36 12.54 4.93
CA PRO A 12 0.99 13.08 5.10
C PRO A 12 1.08 14.19 6.16
N ASP A 13 0.02 14.99 6.29
CA ASP A 13 -0.11 16.05 7.30
C ASP A 13 -0.50 15.51 8.69
N GLY A 14 -0.81 14.21 8.79
CA GLY A 14 -1.24 13.56 10.02
C GLY A 14 -2.64 13.95 10.50
N SER A 15 -3.45 14.65 9.69
CA SER A 15 -4.79 15.12 10.10
C SER A 15 -5.90 14.09 9.90
N SER A 16 -5.60 12.96 9.24
CA SER A 16 -6.59 11.95 8.87
C SER A 16 -5.98 10.55 8.88
N LEU A 17 -6.82 9.55 9.11
CA LEU A 17 -6.49 8.14 8.94
C LEU A 17 -7.35 7.55 7.82
N TYR A 18 -6.68 7.01 6.80
CA TYR A 18 -7.30 6.15 5.79
C TYR A 18 -7.21 4.71 6.25
N PHE A 19 -8.26 3.94 6.02
CA PHE A 19 -8.31 2.53 6.40
C PHE A 19 -9.33 1.81 5.52
N THR A 20 -9.33 0.48 5.57
CA THR A 20 -10.32 -0.30 4.85
C THR A 20 -11.21 -1.06 5.82
N SER A 21 -12.49 -1.21 5.48
CA SER A 21 -13.47 -1.90 6.31
C SER A 21 -14.43 -2.73 5.49
N SER A 22 -14.75 -3.92 5.98
CA SER A 22 -15.78 -4.82 5.45
C SER A 22 -16.70 -5.24 6.59
N PRO A 23 -18.01 -5.44 6.37
CA PRO A 23 -18.85 -6.17 7.31
C PRO A 23 -18.20 -7.52 7.66
N ALA A 24 -18.23 -7.88 8.95
CA ALA A 24 -17.72 -9.18 9.37
C ALA A 24 -18.64 -10.30 8.86
N VAL A 25 -18.03 -11.35 8.33
CA VAL A 25 -18.72 -12.56 7.83
C VAL A 25 -18.15 -13.79 8.54
N VAL A 26 -18.82 -14.93 8.39
CA VAL A 26 -18.37 -16.20 8.96
C VAL A 26 -17.14 -16.69 8.19
N MET A 27 -16.02 -16.85 8.89
CA MET A 27 -14.75 -17.32 8.33
C MET A 27 -14.50 -18.80 8.69
N PRO A 28 -13.83 -19.59 7.82
CA PRO A 28 -13.30 -19.18 6.52
C PRO A 28 -14.33 -19.24 5.39
N ASP A 29 -15.50 -19.86 5.58
CA ASP A 29 -16.41 -20.24 4.49
C ASP A 29 -16.90 -19.08 3.61
N SER A 30 -17.04 -17.88 4.19
CA SER A 30 -17.55 -16.70 3.49
C SER A 30 -16.44 -15.74 3.01
N PHE A 31 -15.17 -16.18 2.92
CA PHE A 31 -14.05 -15.29 2.59
C PHE A 31 -14.20 -14.52 1.27
N ARG A 32 -14.93 -15.08 0.29
CA ARG A 32 -15.23 -14.43 -0.99
C ARG A 32 -16.27 -13.31 -0.90
N MET A 33 -16.99 -13.22 0.22
CA MET A 33 -17.97 -12.15 0.47
C MET A 33 -17.35 -10.93 1.17
N VAL A 34 -16.03 -10.97 1.40
CA VAL A 34 -15.32 -9.91 2.11
C VAL A 34 -14.89 -8.87 1.10
N HIS A 35 -15.59 -7.74 1.08
CA HIS A 35 -15.35 -6.64 0.16
C HIS A 35 -15.03 -5.40 0.99
N TYR A 36 -13.75 -5.04 1.03
CA TYR A 36 -13.31 -3.90 1.82
C TYR A 36 -13.56 -2.59 1.06
N ASP A 37 -14.34 -1.71 1.68
CA ASP A 37 -14.46 -0.31 1.27
C ASP A 37 -13.22 0.49 1.71
N LEU A 38 -12.92 1.59 1.02
CA LEU A 38 -11.91 2.55 1.44
C LEU A 38 -12.57 3.71 2.19
N LEU A 39 -12.13 3.91 3.42
CA LEU A 39 -12.69 4.88 4.34
C LEU A 39 -11.63 5.86 4.84
N ARG A 40 -12.10 7.01 5.34
CA ARG A 40 -11.28 8.04 5.98
C ARG A 40 -11.98 8.54 7.24
N ILE A 41 -11.19 8.77 8.30
CA ILE A 41 -11.64 9.42 9.52
C ILE A 41 -10.66 10.53 9.90
N GLY A 42 -11.18 11.66 10.40
CA GLY A 42 -10.34 12.74 10.91
C GLY A 42 -9.53 12.29 12.13
N PHE A 43 -8.31 12.81 12.28
CA PHE A 43 -7.43 12.57 13.42
C PHE A 43 -6.76 13.88 13.84
N ASP A 44 -6.81 14.19 15.13
CA ASP A 44 -6.11 15.33 15.70
C ASP A 44 -4.77 14.84 16.30
N PRO A 45 -3.62 15.16 15.67
CA PRO A 45 -2.32 14.71 16.14
C PRO A 45 -1.87 15.39 17.44
N LEU A 46 -2.48 16.52 17.84
CA LEU A 46 -2.17 17.20 19.10
C LEU A 46 -2.86 16.52 20.29
N THR A 47 -4.10 16.06 20.10
CA THR A 47 -4.87 15.40 21.16
C THR A 47 -4.87 13.88 21.09
N GLY A 48 -4.44 13.31 19.96
CA GLY A 48 -4.44 11.87 19.70
C GLY A 48 -5.84 11.29 19.51
N LYS A 49 -6.83 12.10 19.13
CA LYS A 49 -8.24 11.70 19.05
C LYS A 49 -8.72 11.59 17.60
N PHE A 50 -9.56 10.60 17.34
CA PHE A 50 -10.31 10.50 16.11
C PHE A 50 -11.54 11.42 16.13
N GLY A 51 -11.95 11.86 14.94
CA GLY A 51 -13.25 12.50 14.74
C GLY A 51 -14.42 11.51 14.91
N ASN A 52 -15.63 12.02 14.72
CA ASN A 52 -16.86 11.22 14.88
C ASN A 52 -17.52 10.84 13.56
N ASN A 53 -16.97 11.28 12.42
CA ASN A 53 -17.51 11.05 11.09
C ASN A 53 -16.51 10.25 10.26
N VAL A 54 -17.01 9.21 9.60
CA VAL A 54 -16.24 8.38 8.67
C VAL A 54 -16.73 8.67 7.26
N ASP A 55 -15.83 9.12 6.40
CA ASP A 55 -16.07 9.38 4.99
C ASP A 55 -15.78 8.11 4.18
N THR A 56 -16.64 7.78 3.22
CA THR A 56 -16.34 6.75 2.22
C THR A 56 -15.63 7.39 1.04
N ILE A 57 -14.37 6.98 0.81
CA ILE A 57 -13.55 7.49 -0.29
C ILE A 57 -13.74 6.63 -1.54
N PHE A 58 -13.88 5.31 -1.37
CA PHE A 58 -14.22 4.39 -2.45
C PHE A 58 -15.13 3.29 -1.91
N LYS A 59 -16.25 3.05 -2.61
CA LYS A 59 -17.23 2.03 -2.27
C LYS A 59 -17.02 0.81 -3.16
N SER A 60 -16.79 -0.35 -2.56
CA SER A 60 -16.55 -1.63 -3.25
C SER A 60 -17.78 -2.18 -3.99
N ASN A 61 -18.97 -1.81 -3.52
CA ASN A 61 -20.28 -2.28 -4.02
C ASN A 61 -20.40 -3.82 -4.09
N ASP A 62 -19.72 -4.54 -3.20
CA ASP A 62 -19.67 -6.00 -3.17
C ASP A 62 -19.14 -6.65 -4.47
N THR A 63 -18.33 -5.92 -5.24
CA THR A 63 -17.75 -6.39 -6.51
C THR A 63 -16.22 -6.49 -6.50
N CYS A 64 -15.58 -5.87 -5.52
CA CYS A 64 -14.13 -5.82 -5.39
C CYS A 64 -13.76 -5.56 -3.94
N SER A 65 -12.46 -5.47 -3.66
CA SER A 65 -11.94 -5.23 -2.33
C SER A 65 -10.69 -4.38 -2.37
N VAL A 66 -10.62 -3.39 -1.49
CA VAL A 66 -9.51 -2.44 -1.41
C VAL A 66 -8.44 -2.89 -0.41
N SER A 67 -7.17 -2.77 -0.81
CA SER A 67 -6.00 -2.94 0.05
C SER A 67 -5.02 -1.77 -0.05
N PHE A 68 -4.22 -1.57 1.00
CA PHE A 68 -3.09 -0.64 1.04
C PHE A 68 -3.37 0.81 0.58
N PRO A 69 -4.34 1.53 1.16
CA PRO A 69 -4.53 2.93 0.81
C PRO A 69 -3.36 3.80 1.27
N ARG A 70 -2.64 4.40 0.32
CA ARG A 70 -1.45 5.22 0.57
C ARG A 70 -1.56 6.54 -0.15
N VAL A 71 -1.57 7.62 0.62
CA VAL A 71 -1.59 8.99 0.10
C VAL A 71 -0.17 9.42 -0.29
N SER A 72 -0.03 10.10 -1.42
CA SER A 72 1.23 10.70 -1.88
C SER A 72 1.71 11.75 -0.86
N PRO A 73 3.02 11.97 -0.67
CA PRO A 73 3.52 12.90 0.35
C PRO A 73 3.06 14.36 0.23
N ASP A 74 2.65 14.80 -0.95
CA ASP A 74 2.08 16.12 -1.20
C ASP A 74 0.56 16.20 -0.89
N GLY A 75 -0.08 15.07 -0.58
CA GLY A 75 -1.50 14.98 -0.23
C GLY A 75 -2.46 14.96 -1.41
N ASN A 76 -1.96 14.94 -2.65
CA ASN A 76 -2.78 15.13 -3.84
C ASN A 76 -3.41 13.83 -4.37
N TYR A 77 -2.74 12.68 -4.20
CA TYR A 77 -3.17 11.42 -4.80
C TYR A 77 -3.25 10.31 -3.75
N LEU A 78 -4.21 9.40 -3.89
CA LEU A 78 -4.29 8.17 -3.10
C LEU A 78 -4.18 6.97 -4.02
N LEU A 79 -3.15 6.16 -3.82
CA LEU A 79 -2.93 4.89 -4.52
C LEU A 79 -3.38 3.74 -3.62
N PHE A 80 -4.06 2.76 -4.21
CA PHE A 80 -4.55 1.56 -3.53
C PHE A 80 -4.56 0.37 -4.50
N THR A 81 -4.70 -0.84 -3.95
CA THR A 81 -4.83 -2.07 -4.73
C THR A 81 -6.30 -2.53 -4.71
N LEU A 82 -6.84 -2.89 -5.87
CA LEU A 82 -8.10 -3.62 -5.98
C LEU A 82 -7.83 -5.10 -6.24
N SER A 83 -8.66 -5.96 -5.67
CA SER A 83 -8.78 -7.39 -6.02
C SER A 83 -10.25 -7.80 -5.91
N ASP A 84 -10.63 -9.00 -6.36
CA ASP A 84 -12.05 -9.40 -6.35
C ASP A 84 -12.65 -9.46 -4.93
N TYR A 85 -11.88 -9.93 -3.95
CA TYR A 85 -12.32 -10.05 -2.55
C TYR A 85 -11.12 -10.11 -1.59
N GLY A 86 -11.40 -10.07 -0.29
CA GLY A 86 -10.41 -10.28 0.77
C GLY A 86 -9.37 -9.15 0.83
N ASN A 87 -8.22 -9.43 1.45
CA ASN A 87 -7.16 -8.45 1.66
C ASN A 87 -5.75 -8.98 1.35
N PHE A 88 -5.67 -10.15 0.73
CA PHE A 88 -4.41 -10.84 0.45
C PHE A 88 -4.06 -10.76 -1.04
N SER A 89 -4.08 -9.53 -1.58
CA SER A 89 -4.00 -9.23 -3.02
C SER A 89 -2.83 -9.88 -3.75
N ILE A 90 -1.74 -10.22 -3.07
CA ILE A 90 -0.58 -10.90 -3.69
C ILE A 90 -0.92 -12.26 -4.34
N TRP A 91 -2.03 -12.91 -3.96
CA TRP A 91 -2.49 -14.18 -4.55
C TRP A 91 -3.65 -14.02 -5.55
N HIS A 92 -4.02 -12.78 -5.85
CA HIS A 92 -5.06 -12.43 -6.80
C HIS A 92 -4.38 -11.98 -8.09
N ASN A 93 -4.47 -12.77 -9.16
CA ASN A 93 -3.84 -12.45 -10.44
C ASN A 93 -4.44 -11.17 -11.03
N GLU A 94 -5.72 -10.93 -10.76
CA GLU A 94 -6.48 -9.76 -11.17
C GLU A 94 -6.23 -8.50 -10.31
N ALA A 95 -5.28 -8.55 -9.37
CA ALA A 95 -5.05 -7.41 -8.50
C ALA A 95 -4.37 -6.26 -9.24
N ASP A 96 -5.03 -5.10 -9.22
CA ASP A 96 -4.65 -3.91 -9.95
C ASP A 96 -4.37 -2.75 -8.99
N LEU A 97 -3.40 -1.91 -9.36
CA LEU A 97 -3.25 -0.58 -8.75
C LEU A 97 -4.30 0.37 -9.34
N LYS A 98 -4.96 1.14 -8.48
CA LYS A 98 -5.88 2.23 -8.82
C LYS A 98 -5.54 3.48 -8.01
N MET A 99 -5.79 4.65 -8.60
CA MET A 99 -5.42 5.93 -8.02
C MET A 99 -6.62 6.89 -8.03
N ILE A 100 -6.79 7.66 -6.95
CA ILE A 100 -7.78 8.73 -6.83
C ILE A 100 -7.03 10.07 -6.71
N ASP A 101 -7.46 11.08 -7.46
CA ASP A 101 -7.11 12.47 -7.19
C ASP A 101 -7.93 12.96 -6.00
N LEU A 102 -7.27 13.24 -4.88
CA LEU A 102 -7.93 13.65 -3.64
C LEU A 102 -8.50 15.08 -3.70
N ARG A 103 -8.11 15.87 -4.71
CA ARG A 103 -8.64 17.23 -4.91
C ARG A 103 -10.00 17.20 -5.59
N THR A 104 -10.22 16.24 -6.49
CA THR A 104 -11.46 16.11 -7.27
C THR A 104 -12.34 14.94 -6.84
N GLY A 105 -11.75 13.92 -6.20
CA GLY A 105 -12.38 12.65 -5.88
C GLY A 105 -12.46 11.68 -7.07
N GLU A 106 -11.83 12.00 -8.20
CA GLU A 106 -11.92 11.21 -9.43
C GLU A 106 -10.89 10.07 -9.46
N LEU A 107 -11.29 8.93 -10.05
CA LEU A 107 -10.37 7.85 -10.39
C LEU A 107 -9.51 8.24 -11.58
N LEU A 108 -8.22 7.98 -11.48
CA LEU A 108 -7.23 8.23 -12.52
C LEU A 108 -6.84 6.92 -13.24
N ASP A 109 -6.41 7.06 -14.49
CA ASP A 109 -5.94 5.95 -15.30
C ASP A 109 -4.55 5.47 -14.84
N THR A 110 -4.50 4.21 -14.42
CA THR A 110 -3.31 3.48 -13.97
C THR A 110 -3.04 2.24 -14.82
N ASP A 111 -3.75 2.04 -15.95
CA ASP A 111 -3.73 0.77 -16.69
C ASP A 111 -2.33 0.42 -17.22
N GLN A 112 -1.52 1.41 -17.56
CA GLN A 112 -0.11 1.18 -17.96
C GLN A 112 0.74 0.55 -16.85
N TRP A 113 0.33 0.68 -15.59
CA TRP A 113 1.00 0.08 -14.44
C TRP A 113 0.49 -1.32 -14.12
N ASN A 114 -0.62 -1.77 -14.68
CA ASN A 114 -1.20 -3.07 -14.39
C ASN A 114 -0.75 -4.11 -15.43
N SER A 115 -1.04 -5.39 -15.16
CA SER A 115 -0.71 -6.51 -16.05
C SER A 115 -1.70 -7.65 -15.87
N GLU A 116 -1.55 -8.73 -16.64
CA GLU A 116 -2.33 -9.96 -16.44
C GLU A 116 -1.95 -10.71 -15.15
N GLU A 117 -0.92 -10.23 -14.46
CA GLU A 117 -0.42 -10.73 -13.20
C GLU A 117 -0.57 -9.68 -12.10
N THR A 118 -0.53 -10.15 -10.87
CA THR A 118 -0.74 -9.37 -9.65
C THR A 118 0.17 -8.14 -9.52
N GLU A 119 -0.46 -7.00 -9.28
CA GLU A 119 0.14 -5.82 -8.64
C GLU A 119 -0.36 -5.71 -7.20
N SER A 120 0.57 -5.66 -6.25
CA SER A 120 0.24 -5.70 -4.82
C SER A 120 0.73 -4.46 -4.09
N TYR A 121 1.59 -4.61 -3.09
CA TYR A 121 2.04 -3.51 -2.25
C TYR A 121 2.73 -2.41 -3.06
N HIS A 122 2.53 -1.16 -2.66
CA HIS A 122 3.15 0.03 -3.25
C HIS A 122 3.60 1.02 -2.19
N SER A 123 4.55 1.86 -2.57
CA SER A 123 5.07 2.96 -1.75
C SER A 123 5.43 4.17 -2.61
N TRP A 124 5.15 5.35 -2.07
CA TRP A 124 5.48 6.63 -2.70
C TRP A 124 6.88 7.08 -2.30
N SER A 125 7.60 7.64 -3.26
CA SER A 125 8.81 8.43 -3.01
C SER A 125 8.47 9.76 -2.36
N SER A 126 9.44 10.36 -1.66
CA SER A 126 9.26 11.61 -0.90
C SER A 126 8.94 12.83 -1.76
N ASN A 127 9.11 12.77 -3.09
CA ASN A 127 8.77 13.85 -4.00
C ASN A 127 7.43 13.64 -4.71
N SER A 128 6.65 12.63 -4.32
CA SER A 128 5.31 12.34 -4.85
C SER A 128 5.24 11.95 -6.33
N HIS A 129 6.37 11.75 -7.01
CA HIS A 129 6.38 11.45 -8.44
C HIS A 129 6.80 10.03 -8.79
N TRP A 130 7.52 9.35 -7.90
CA TRP A 130 7.87 7.95 -8.10
C TRP A 130 7.09 7.05 -7.16
N VAL A 131 6.63 5.93 -7.69
CA VAL A 131 6.02 4.83 -6.95
C VAL A 131 6.84 3.59 -7.19
N VAL A 132 7.15 2.85 -6.13
CA VAL A 132 7.66 1.48 -6.23
C VAL A 132 6.53 0.53 -5.86
N PHE A 133 6.34 -0.53 -6.64
CA PHE A 133 5.30 -1.52 -6.38
C PHE A 133 5.78 -2.95 -6.65
N SER A 134 5.14 -3.89 -5.94
CA SER A 134 5.40 -5.33 -6.04
C SER A 134 4.58 -5.95 -7.16
N SER A 135 5.27 -6.37 -8.23
CA SER A 135 4.64 -6.98 -9.40
C SER A 135 5.05 -8.43 -9.60
N ARG A 136 4.11 -9.30 -9.97
CA ARG A 136 4.38 -10.67 -10.43
C ARG A 136 4.57 -10.79 -11.94
N ARG A 137 4.41 -9.71 -12.73
CA ARG A 137 4.41 -9.72 -14.21
C ARG A 137 5.59 -10.39 -14.90
N GLY A 138 6.71 -10.57 -14.20
CA GLY A 138 7.90 -11.22 -14.76
C GLY A 138 7.79 -12.74 -14.84
N SER A 139 7.41 -13.39 -13.72
CA SER A 139 7.42 -14.86 -13.60
C SER A 139 6.08 -15.47 -13.15
N GLY A 140 5.12 -14.65 -12.75
CA GLY A 140 3.88 -15.07 -12.08
C GLY A 140 4.07 -15.60 -10.66
N LEU A 141 5.31 -15.89 -10.23
CA LEU A 141 5.60 -16.56 -8.96
C LEU A 141 6.24 -15.63 -7.92
N TYR A 142 7.32 -14.96 -8.31
CA TYR A 142 8.08 -14.06 -7.44
C TYR A 142 7.73 -12.61 -7.76
N THR A 143 7.53 -11.80 -6.72
CA THR A 143 7.36 -10.36 -6.90
C THR A 143 8.71 -9.68 -7.10
N ALA A 144 8.76 -8.78 -8.08
CA ALA A 144 9.89 -7.90 -8.32
C ALA A 144 9.44 -6.43 -8.17
N PRO A 145 10.35 -5.53 -7.76
CA PRO A 145 10.01 -4.12 -7.60
C PRO A 145 10.01 -3.41 -8.95
N TYR A 146 8.85 -2.88 -9.33
CA TYR A 146 8.67 -2.01 -10.49
C TYR A 146 8.51 -0.57 -10.05
N PHE A 147 8.98 0.35 -10.88
CA PHE A 147 8.93 1.78 -10.65
C PHE A 147 8.01 2.43 -11.66
N GLY A 148 6.97 3.10 -11.17
CA GLY A 148 6.07 3.94 -11.95
C GLY A 148 6.34 5.43 -11.70
N TYR A 149 6.13 6.25 -12.73
CA TYR A 149 6.20 7.71 -12.62
C TYR A 149 4.81 8.34 -12.78
N VAL A 150 4.52 9.33 -11.94
CA VAL A 150 3.31 10.15 -11.95
C VAL A 150 3.72 11.60 -12.15
N ASP A 151 3.14 12.29 -13.13
CA ASP A 151 3.39 13.73 -13.31
C ASP A 151 2.49 14.61 -12.43
N ASP A 152 2.69 15.92 -12.49
CA ASP A 152 1.95 16.91 -11.71
C ASP A 152 0.42 16.86 -11.92
N ASN A 153 -0.04 16.33 -13.07
CA ASN A 153 -1.44 16.19 -13.42
C ASN A 153 -2.00 14.79 -13.10
N GLY A 154 -1.23 13.94 -12.43
CA GLY A 154 -1.67 12.60 -12.04
C GLY A 154 -1.57 11.57 -13.16
N LYS A 155 -0.99 11.91 -14.31
CA LYS A 155 -0.83 10.97 -15.43
C LYS A 155 0.28 9.98 -15.13
N THR A 156 -0.02 8.71 -15.33
CA THR A 156 0.92 7.60 -15.17
C THR A 156 1.69 7.31 -16.46
N TYR A 157 2.94 6.87 -16.30
CA TYR A 157 3.82 6.47 -17.40
C TYR A 157 4.27 5.03 -17.22
N LYS A 158 4.56 4.35 -18.35
CA LYS A 158 5.01 2.96 -18.40
C LYS A 158 6.05 2.65 -17.32
N PRO A 159 5.80 1.64 -16.46
CA PRO A 159 6.71 1.31 -15.37
C PRO A 159 7.92 0.53 -15.89
N PHE A 160 8.98 0.48 -15.07
CA PHE A 160 10.16 -0.33 -15.36
C PHE A 160 10.61 -1.12 -14.14
N LEU A 161 11.16 -2.31 -14.40
CA LEU A 161 11.76 -3.18 -13.39
C LEU A 161 13.04 -2.54 -12.84
N LEU A 162 13.24 -2.57 -11.51
CA LEU A 162 14.47 -2.09 -10.88
C LEU A 162 15.72 -2.69 -11.54
N PRO A 163 16.59 -1.90 -12.18
CA PRO A 163 17.76 -2.44 -12.85
C PRO A 163 18.73 -3.10 -11.88
N GLN A 164 19.31 -4.22 -12.31
CA GLN A 164 20.32 -4.96 -11.56
C GLN A 164 21.62 -5.03 -12.35
N LYS A 165 22.74 -5.11 -11.64
CA LYS A 165 24.06 -5.27 -12.26
C LYS A 165 24.14 -6.53 -13.13
N ASN A 166 23.49 -7.61 -12.72
CA ASN A 166 23.33 -8.83 -13.51
C ASN A 166 21.92 -8.85 -14.12
N VAL A 167 21.83 -8.93 -15.45
CA VAL A 167 20.56 -8.95 -16.19
C VAL A 167 19.71 -10.19 -15.89
N ASP A 168 20.32 -11.28 -15.47
CA ASP A 168 19.61 -12.51 -15.12
C ASP A 168 19.22 -12.58 -13.64
N TYR A 169 19.48 -11.52 -12.86
CA TYR A 169 19.23 -11.51 -11.40
C TYR A 169 17.82 -11.99 -11.04
N TYR A 170 16.79 -11.44 -11.67
CA TYR A 170 15.40 -11.78 -11.38
C TYR A 170 14.96 -13.14 -11.93
N LYS A 171 15.74 -13.75 -12.83
CA LYS A 171 15.48 -15.12 -13.31
C LYS A 171 15.89 -16.17 -12.29
N TRP A 172 16.92 -15.88 -11.49
CA TRP A 172 17.52 -16.83 -10.56
C TRP A 172 17.18 -16.57 -9.09
N ILE A 173 16.57 -15.43 -8.79
CA ILE A 173 16.23 -15.09 -7.42
C ILE A 173 15.07 -15.97 -6.92
N MET A 174 15.26 -16.59 -5.76
CA MET A 174 14.24 -17.38 -5.06
C MET A 174 13.56 -16.56 -3.95
N LYS A 175 13.46 -15.24 -4.14
CA LYS A 175 12.92 -14.29 -3.14
C LYS A 175 11.90 -13.37 -3.78
N SER A 176 10.91 -12.99 -3.00
CA SER A 176 9.87 -12.03 -3.36
C SER A 176 10.11 -10.70 -2.66
N TYR A 177 9.99 -9.60 -3.40
CA TYR A 177 9.98 -8.24 -2.85
C TYR A 177 8.54 -7.80 -2.63
N ASN A 178 7.93 -8.24 -1.52
CA ASN A 178 6.50 -8.04 -1.24
C ASN A 178 6.12 -6.70 -0.62
N VAL A 179 7.10 -5.99 -0.04
CA VAL A 179 6.88 -4.70 0.64
C VAL A 179 8.06 -3.78 0.29
N PRO A 180 8.23 -3.38 -0.99
CA PRO A 180 9.26 -2.45 -1.38
C PRO A 180 8.94 -1.05 -0.85
N GLU A 181 9.96 -0.37 -0.32
CA GLU A 181 9.85 0.94 0.31
C GLU A 181 10.98 1.84 -0.14
N PHE A 182 10.70 3.13 -0.29
CA PHE A 182 11.74 4.13 -0.47
C PHE A 182 12.41 4.47 0.87
N ILE A 183 13.73 4.67 0.83
CA ILE A 183 14.49 5.20 1.96
C ILE A 183 15.30 6.42 1.50
N ILE A 184 15.28 7.49 2.30
CA ILE A 184 16.00 8.74 2.02
C ILE A 184 17.46 8.71 2.47
N TYR A 185 17.83 7.73 3.31
CA TYR A 185 19.19 7.52 3.77
C TYR A 185 19.55 6.04 3.67
N PRO A 186 20.80 5.70 3.32
CA PRO A 186 21.28 4.32 3.39
C PRO A 186 21.07 3.76 4.79
N SER A 187 20.38 2.64 4.91
CA SER A 187 20.25 1.95 6.18
C SER A 187 21.61 1.36 6.56
N LYS A 188 22.23 1.89 7.61
CA LYS A 188 23.41 1.26 8.25
C LYS A 188 23.02 0.11 9.17
N LEU A 189 21.77 -0.33 9.08
CA LEU A 189 21.14 -1.26 10.02
C LEU A 189 21.29 -2.69 9.50
N ASP A 190 21.97 -3.50 10.30
CA ASP A 190 22.11 -4.93 10.06
C ASP A 190 20.81 -5.65 10.47
N SER A 191 20.13 -6.24 9.50
CA SER A 191 18.84 -6.93 9.69
C SER A 191 18.93 -8.09 10.69
N TYR A 192 20.09 -8.78 10.77
CA TYR A 192 20.31 -9.83 11.75
C TYR A 192 20.38 -9.26 13.17
N LYS A 193 21.08 -8.13 13.36
CA LYS A 193 21.15 -7.45 14.66
C LYS A 193 19.77 -6.94 15.09
N ILE A 194 18.99 -6.34 14.19
CA ILE A 194 17.61 -5.92 14.49
C ILE A 194 16.76 -7.11 14.92
N SER A 195 16.77 -8.21 14.14
CA SER A 195 16.00 -9.42 14.48
C SER A 195 16.39 -9.98 15.84
N LYS A 196 17.68 -10.01 16.17
CA LYS A 196 18.16 -10.51 17.47
C LYS A 196 17.65 -9.65 18.62
N VAL A 197 17.71 -8.32 18.48
CA VAL A 197 17.18 -7.38 19.48
C VAL A 197 15.67 -7.58 19.63
N ALA A 198 14.90 -7.50 18.54
CA ALA A 198 13.44 -7.63 18.55
C ALA A 198 12.94 -8.93 19.20
N LYS A 199 13.70 -10.04 19.06
CA LYS A 199 13.39 -11.33 19.69
C LYS A 199 13.83 -11.44 21.15
N SER A 200 14.71 -10.55 21.61
CA SER A 200 15.32 -10.58 22.94
C SER A 200 14.71 -9.62 23.95
N VAL A 201 13.96 -8.60 23.50
CA VAL A 201 13.34 -7.61 24.39
C VAL A 201 11.85 -7.93 24.56
N ASN A 202 11.37 -8.04 25.81
CA ASN A 202 9.95 -7.89 26.11
C ASN A 202 9.53 -6.48 25.68
N ALA A 203 8.73 -6.38 24.61
CA ALA A 203 8.13 -5.17 24.03
C ALA A 203 9.03 -3.90 23.99
N VAL A 204 9.45 -3.51 22.79
CA VAL A 204 10.13 -2.22 22.57
C VAL A 204 9.16 -1.07 22.93
N ILE A 205 9.49 -0.29 23.96
CA ILE A 205 8.76 0.95 24.30
C ILE A 205 9.12 2.02 23.26
N VAL A 206 8.17 2.36 22.39
CA VAL A 206 8.35 3.25 21.21
C VAL A 206 8.48 4.74 21.59
N ASN A 207 8.37 5.12 22.87
CA ASN A 207 8.45 6.51 23.32
C ASN A 207 9.85 7.16 23.21
N LYS A 208 10.86 6.48 22.63
CA LYS A 208 12.24 7.02 22.50
C LYS A 208 12.67 7.37 21.08
N PHE A 209 11.88 7.09 20.05
CA PHE A 209 12.19 7.56 18.70
C PHE A 209 11.58 8.94 18.46
N ARG A 210 12.28 9.99 18.90
CA ARG A 210 12.10 11.31 18.27
C ARG A 210 12.64 11.18 16.85
N MET A 211 11.73 11.10 15.87
CA MET A 211 12.10 11.41 14.49
C MET A 211 12.58 12.87 14.48
N VAL A 212 13.88 13.04 14.27
CA VAL A 212 14.43 14.35 13.95
C VAL A 212 13.89 14.69 12.57
N ARG A 213 13.20 15.83 12.49
CA ARG A 213 12.62 16.40 11.26
C ARG A 213 13.67 16.53 10.16
#